data_AF-A0A7S3CII4-F1
#
_entry.id   AF-A0A7S3CII4-F1
#
_cell.length_a   1.000
_cell.length_b   1.000
_cell.length_c   1.000
_cell.angle_alpha   90.00
_cell.angle_beta   90.00
_cell.angle_gamma   90.00
#
_symmetry.space_group_name_H-M   'P 1'
#
loop_
_entity.id
_entity.type
_entity.pdbx_description
1 polymer ?
#
loop_
_entity_poly.entity_id
_entity_poly.type
_entity_poly.pdbx_seq_one_letter_code
_entity_poly.pdbx_strand_id
1 'polypeptide(L)'
;MSQMAASRIGDNNLVIKRITEEDMQEVYNWVDEIPLSRPKKNIARDFSDCVLVAEVVKHFLPHLVELHNYSNAHSVQQKTYNWNTLNLKVLKKLGLQISPSDLKDVVEMVPETIERILFTLRFKIDSYIQ
;
A
#
# COMPACT_ATOMS: atom_id res chain seq x y z
N MET A 1 -12.07 -9.98 0.28
CA MET A 1 -11.57 -10.02 -1.11
C MET A 1 -12.16 -11.22 -1.84
N SER A 2 -12.63 -11.09 -3.08
CA SER A 2 -13.22 -12.21 -3.82
C SER A 2 -12.19 -13.31 -4.15
N GLN A 3 -12.64 -14.55 -4.35
CA GLN A 3 -11.73 -15.67 -4.73
C GLN A 3 -11.01 -15.41 -6.07
N MET A 4 -11.66 -14.69 -7.00
CA MET A 4 -11.04 -14.28 -8.28
C MET A 4 -10.00 -13.16 -8.13
N ALA A 5 -10.14 -12.29 -7.12
CA ALA A 5 -9.12 -11.32 -6.76
C ALA A 5 -7.88 -11.99 -6.14
N ALA A 6 -8.11 -12.93 -5.22
CA ALA A 6 -7.05 -13.72 -4.58
C ALA A 6 -6.21 -14.53 -5.58
N SER A 7 -6.85 -15.15 -6.57
CA SER A 7 -6.13 -15.98 -7.57
C SER A 7 -5.18 -15.17 -8.46
N ARG A 8 -5.43 -13.86 -8.65
CA ARG A 8 -4.57 -12.97 -9.44
C ARG A 8 -3.29 -12.54 -8.70
N ILE A 9 -3.28 -12.62 -7.37
CA ILE A 9 -2.10 -12.30 -6.55
C ILE A 9 -1.33 -13.57 -6.22
N GLY A 10 -2.02 -14.62 -5.75
CA GLY A 10 -1.44 -15.91 -5.41
C GLY A 10 -0.18 -15.80 -4.52
N ASP A 11 0.78 -16.68 -4.77
CA ASP A 11 2.07 -16.72 -4.06
C ASP A 11 3.07 -15.66 -4.56
N ASN A 12 2.69 -14.81 -5.52
CA ASN A 12 3.57 -13.77 -6.05
C ASN A 12 3.89 -12.75 -4.96
N ASN A 13 5.15 -12.33 -4.89
CA ASN A 13 5.59 -11.29 -3.96
C ASN A 13 5.52 -9.87 -4.55
N LEU A 14 5.31 -9.73 -5.86
CA LEU A 14 5.24 -8.43 -6.52
C LEU A 14 3.81 -7.88 -6.54
N VAL A 15 3.72 -6.55 -6.71
CA VAL A 15 2.47 -5.83 -6.94
C VAL A 15 1.80 -6.34 -8.21
N ILE A 16 0.49 -6.62 -8.14
CA ILE A 16 -0.30 -7.02 -9.30
C ILE A 16 -0.22 -5.97 -10.41
N LYS A 17 -0.13 -6.40 -11.66
CA LYS A 17 0.07 -5.46 -12.79
C LYS A 17 -1.18 -4.69 -13.19
N ARG A 18 -2.37 -5.26 -12.99
CA ARG A 18 -3.66 -4.64 -13.33
C ARG A 18 -4.74 -5.08 -12.36
N ILE A 19 -5.69 -4.19 -12.10
CA ILE A 19 -6.91 -4.44 -11.33
C ILE A 19 -8.10 -3.87 -12.11
N THR A 20 -9.31 -4.35 -11.85
CA THR A 20 -10.54 -3.83 -12.50
C THR A 20 -11.05 -2.58 -11.78
N GLU A 21 -12.03 -1.90 -12.35
CA GLU A 21 -12.72 -0.78 -11.67
C GLU A 21 -13.44 -1.22 -10.39
N GLU A 22 -14.00 -2.43 -10.39
CA GLU A 22 -14.62 -3.04 -9.22
C GLU A 22 -13.60 -3.26 -8.10
N ASP A 23 -12.41 -3.78 -8.44
CA ASP A 23 -11.32 -3.94 -7.47
C ASP A 23 -10.88 -2.59 -6.89
N MET A 24 -10.80 -1.54 -7.72
CA MET A 24 -10.48 -0.19 -7.25
C MET A 24 -11.53 0.34 -6.28
N GLN A 25 -12.82 0.12 -6.58
CA GLN A 25 -13.89 0.53 -5.69
C GLN A 25 -13.86 -0.24 -4.36
N GLU A 26 -13.54 -1.54 -4.39
CA GLU A 26 -13.32 -2.33 -3.18
C GLU A 26 -12.15 -1.79 -2.33
N VAL A 27 -11.07 -1.35 -2.97
CA VAL A 27 -9.92 -0.71 -2.28
C VAL A 27 -10.36 0.58 -1.60
N TYR A 28 -11.10 1.45 -2.29
CA TYR A 28 -11.55 2.70 -1.71
C TYR A 28 -12.45 2.49 -0.50
N ASN A 29 -13.45 1.61 -0.62
CA ASN A 29 -14.35 1.29 0.47
C ASN A 29 -13.58 0.72 1.68
N TRP A 30 -12.64 -0.20 1.44
CA TRP A 30 -11.81 -0.78 2.50
C TRP A 30 -10.94 0.25 3.21
N VAL A 31 -10.33 1.18 2.47
CA VAL A 31 -9.49 2.24 3.05
C VAL A 31 -10.34 3.27 3.82
N ASP A 32 -11.61 3.43 3.48
CA ASP A 32 -12.55 4.28 4.23
C ASP A 32 -13.01 3.68 5.56
N GLU A 33 -12.95 2.36 5.72
CA GLU A 33 -13.24 1.68 6.99
C GLU A 33 -12.12 1.87 8.05
N ILE A 34 -10.95 2.34 7.63
CA ILE A 34 -9.77 2.48 8.48
C ILE A 34 -9.69 3.90 9.04
N PRO A 35 -9.52 4.09 10.36
CA PRO A 35 -9.40 5.41 10.99
C PRO A 35 -7.99 6.02 10.74
N LEU A 36 -7.77 6.52 9.54
CA LEU A 36 -6.53 7.20 9.15
C LEU A 36 -6.42 8.60 9.78
N SER A 37 -5.19 9.06 9.99
CA SER A 37 -4.88 10.32 10.69
C SER A 37 -5.33 11.58 9.94
N ARG A 38 -5.58 11.47 8.63
CA ARG A 38 -6.02 12.58 7.77
C ARG A 38 -7.04 12.13 6.74
N PRO A 39 -7.98 13.03 6.35
CA PRO A 39 -8.98 12.72 5.33
C PRO A 39 -8.33 12.60 3.95
N LYS A 40 -8.90 11.72 3.13
CA LYS A 40 -8.47 11.48 1.75
C LYS A 40 -9.22 12.43 0.82
N LYS A 41 -8.50 13.13 -0.06
CA LYS A 41 -9.05 13.99 -1.12
C LYS A 41 -8.58 13.55 -2.50
N ASN A 42 -7.32 13.13 -2.60
CA ASN A 42 -6.74 12.58 -3.81
C ASN A 42 -5.82 11.43 -3.39
N ILE A 43 -6.27 10.19 -3.57
CA ILE A 43 -5.61 9.03 -3.00
C ILE A 43 -4.14 8.90 -3.47
N ALA A 44 -3.87 9.14 -4.76
CA ALA A 44 -2.51 9.10 -5.31
C ALA A 44 -1.59 10.09 -4.59
N ARG A 45 -2.04 11.34 -4.38
CA ARG A 45 -1.29 12.34 -3.63
C ARG A 45 -1.14 11.98 -2.16
N ASP A 46 -2.25 11.65 -1.51
CA ASP A 46 -2.32 11.49 -0.05
C ASP A 46 -1.51 10.28 0.45
N PHE A 47 -1.31 9.28 -0.41
CA PHE A 47 -0.54 8.07 -0.12
C PHE A 47 0.88 8.09 -0.73
N SER A 48 1.23 9.08 -1.56
CA SER A 48 2.53 9.12 -2.26
C SER A 48 3.76 9.17 -1.35
N ASP A 49 3.61 9.55 -0.07
CA ASP A 49 4.69 9.57 0.93
C ASP A 49 4.76 8.32 1.82
N CYS A 50 3.90 7.33 1.55
CA CYS A 50 3.72 6.07 2.26
C CYS A 50 3.21 6.15 3.71
N VAL A 51 2.99 7.35 4.27
CA VAL A 51 2.57 7.49 5.68
C VAL A 51 1.21 6.84 5.91
N LEU A 52 0.24 7.10 5.03
CA LEU A 52 -1.08 6.48 5.11
C LEU A 52 -1.04 4.97 4.86
N VAL A 53 -0.10 4.46 4.04
CA VAL A 53 0.11 3.02 3.88
C VAL A 53 0.63 2.40 5.17
N ALA A 54 1.57 3.07 5.84
CA ALA A 54 2.09 2.63 7.12
C ALA A 54 0.98 2.58 8.19
N GLU A 55 0.05 3.56 8.19
CA GLU A 55 -1.13 3.56 9.06
C GLU A 55 -2.08 2.41 8.76
N VAL A 56 -2.35 2.12 7.48
CA VAL A 56 -3.13 0.94 7.07
C VAL A 56 -2.53 -0.34 7.64
N VAL A 57 -1.22 -0.54 7.49
CA VAL A 57 -0.57 -1.74 8.05
C VAL A 57 -0.59 -1.71 9.58
N LYS A 58 -0.36 -0.55 10.22
CA LYS A 58 -0.39 -0.40 11.68
C LYS A 58 -1.75 -0.78 12.28
N HIS A 59 -2.84 -0.47 11.58
CA HIS A 59 -4.20 -0.78 12.02
C HIS A 59 -4.41 -2.30 12.20
N PHE A 60 -3.97 -3.10 11.23
CA PHE A 60 -4.14 -4.55 11.26
C PHE A 60 -3.00 -5.28 11.98
N LEU A 61 -1.77 -4.80 11.82
CA LEU A 61 -0.53 -5.47 12.26
C LEU A 61 0.37 -4.48 13.03
N PRO A 62 -0.06 -4.03 14.22
CA PRO A 62 0.58 -2.92 14.92
C PRO A 62 2.05 -3.19 15.29
N HIS A 63 2.45 -4.45 15.42
CA HIS A 63 3.81 -4.85 15.78
C HIS A 63 4.78 -4.82 14.59
N LEU A 64 4.29 -4.77 13.34
CA LEU A 64 5.15 -4.73 12.15
C LEU A 64 5.60 -3.31 11.79
N VAL A 65 4.94 -2.28 12.33
CA VAL A 65 5.13 -0.89 11.91
C VAL A 65 5.42 0.03 13.09
N GLU A 66 6.45 0.84 12.90
CA GLU A 66 6.83 1.95 13.78
C GLU A 66 6.62 3.26 13.01
N LEU A 67 5.51 3.96 13.25
CA LEU A 67 5.11 5.14 12.48
C LEU A 67 6.14 6.28 12.53
N HIS A 68 6.94 6.37 13.60
CA HIS A 68 7.99 7.39 13.73
C HIS A 68 9.11 7.27 12.69
N ASN A 69 9.21 6.13 11.98
CA ASN A 69 10.15 5.97 10.87
C ASN A 69 9.73 6.70 9.59
N TYR A 70 8.50 7.23 9.53
CA TYR A 70 7.92 7.83 8.32
C TYR A 70 7.42 9.24 8.61
N SER A 71 8.15 10.24 8.12
CA SER A 71 7.74 11.64 8.19
C SER A 71 6.90 12.02 6.97
N ASN A 72 5.89 12.87 7.16
CA ASN A 72 5.17 13.51 6.05
C ASN A 72 6.15 14.13 5.05
N ALA A 73 5.93 13.92 3.75
CA ALA A 73 6.90 14.31 2.74
C ALA A 73 6.26 14.87 1.46
N HIS A 74 6.88 15.92 0.93
CA HIS A 74 6.52 16.50 -0.37
C HIS A 74 7.61 16.29 -1.43
N SER A 75 8.89 16.22 -1.03
CA SER A 75 9.99 16.01 -1.97
C SER A 75 10.06 14.55 -2.42
N VAL A 76 10.36 14.34 -3.71
CA VAL A 76 10.55 13.00 -4.30
C VAL A 76 11.58 12.19 -3.51
N GLN A 77 12.68 12.84 -3.09
CA GLN A 77 13.76 12.20 -2.34
C GLN A 77 13.27 11.62 -1.01
N GLN A 78 12.52 12.40 -0.22
CA GLN A 78 12.02 11.94 1.07
C GLN A 78 10.91 10.90 0.92
N LYS A 79 10.02 11.05 -0.08
CA LYS A 79 9.01 10.02 -0.40
C LYS A 79 9.66 8.70 -0.77
N THR A 80 10.68 8.73 -1.64
CA THR A 80 11.45 7.54 -2.03
C THR A 80 12.15 6.90 -0.83
N TYR A 81 12.71 7.68 0.09
CA TYR A 81 13.29 7.16 1.33
C TYR A 81 12.24 6.46 2.20
N ASN A 82 11.08 7.09 2.41
CA ASN A 82 9.99 6.52 3.19
C ASN A 82 9.52 5.19 2.58
N TRP A 83 9.26 5.16 1.27
CA TRP A 83 8.84 3.95 0.56
C TRP A 83 9.87 2.83 0.61
N ASN A 84 11.14 3.11 0.41
CA ASN A 84 12.20 2.10 0.53
C ASN A 84 12.26 1.52 1.95
N THR A 85 12.12 2.38 2.96
CA THR A 85 12.09 1.97 4.36
C THR A 85 10.89 1.06 4.64
N LEU A 86 9.70 1.42 4.15
CA LEU A 86 8.47 0.62 4.31
C LEU A 86 8.60 -0.73 3.59
N ASN A 87 9.11 -0.72 2.36
CA ASN A 87 9.31 -1.92 1.53
C ASN A 87 10.23 -2.93 2.23
N LEU A 88 11.36 -2.47 2.76
CA LEU A 88 12.36 -3.32 3.41
C LEU A 88 11.94 -3.79 4.81
N LYS A 89 11.42 -2.89 5.65
CA LYS A 89 11.17 -3.20 7.07
C LYS A 89 9.81 -3.86 7.33
N VAL A 90 8.83 -3.62 6.46
CA VAL A 90 7.42 -3.98 6.69
C VAL A 90 6.90 -4.90 5.60
N LEU A 91 6.83 -4.42 4.35
CA LEU A 91 6.15 -5.14 3.27
C LEU A 91 6.81 -6.50 2.98
N LYS A 92 8.15 -6.55 3.02
CA LYS A 92 8.90 -7.81 2.84
C LYS A 92 8.48 -8.90 3.84
N LYS A 93 8.10 -8.55 5.08
CA LYS A 93 7.63 -9.51 6.10
C LYS A 93 6.24 -10.08 5.78
N LEU A 94 5.45 -9.35 5.00
CA LEU A 94 4.15 -9.77 4.48
C LEU A 94 4.28 -10.55 3.16
N GLY A 95 5.50 -10.82 2.69
CA GLY A 95 5.73 -11.40 1.37
C GLY A 95 5.33 -10.45 0.23
N LEU A 96 5.36 -9.13 0.45
CA LEU A 96 5.14 -8.10 -0.57
C LEU A 96 6.43 -7.32 -0.81
N GLN A 97 6.79 -7.15 -2.08
CA GLN A 97 7.93 -6.35 -2.51
C GLN A 97 7.49 -5.42 -3.64
N ILE A 98 7.62 -4.12 -3.40
CA ILE A 98 7.37 -3.10 -4.41
C ILE A 98 8.61 -3.00 -5.31
N SER A 99 8.39 -3.10 -6.62
CA SER A 99 9.46 -3.01 -7.61
C SER A 99 9.98 -1.56 -7.75
N PRO A 100 11.21 -1.33 -8.24
CA PRO A 100 11.71 0.02 -8.46
C PRO A 100 10.82 0.88 -9.38
N SER A 101 10.17 0.27 -10.37
CA SER A 101 9.23 0.98 -11.26
C SER A 101 7.97 1.38 -10.51
N ASP A 102 7.33 0.46 -9.77
CA ASP A 102 6.10 0.77 -9.03
C ASP A 102 6.39 1.78 -7.90
N LEU A 103 7.59 1.75 -7.31
CA LEU A 103 8.03 2.74 -6.32
C LEU A 103 8.17 4.13 -6.94
N LYS A 104 8.81 4.23 -8.11
CA LYS A 104 8.90 5.49 -8.84
C LYS A 104 7.50 6.03 -9.16
N ASP A 105 6.65 5.16 -9.70
CA ASP A 105 5.30 5.52 -10.15
C ASP A 105 4.44 6.04 -8.98
N VAL A 106 4.49 5.39 -7.80
CA VAL A 106 3.71 5.85 -6.63
C VAL A 106 4.24 7.16 -6.05
N VAL A 107 5.56 7.38 -6.08
CA VAL A 107 6.17 8.65 -5.65
C VAL A 107 5.79 9.80 -6.58
N GLU A 108 5.71 9.53 -7.88
CA GLU A 108 5.31 10.47 -8.94
C GLU A 108 3.78 10.61 -9.08
N MET A 109 3.00 9.90 -8.25
CA MET A 109 1.53 9.91 -8.25
C MET A 109 0.93 9.45 -9.59
N VAL A 110 1.58 8.49 -10.26
CA VAL A 110 1.07 7.87 -11.47
C VAL A 110 -0.27 7.18 -11.15
N PRO A 111 -1.35 7.45 -11.91
CA PRO A 111 -2.66 6.86 -11.67
C PRO A 111 -2.64 5.34 -11.55
N GLU A 112 -3.57 4.78 -10.79
CA GLU A 112 -3.76 3.33 -10.53
C GLU A 112 -2.62 2.64 -9.76
N THR A 113 -1.48 3.30 -9.54
CA THR A 113 -0.33 2.65 -8.91
C THR A 113 -0.59 2.37 -7.44
N ILE A 114 -1.14 3.35 -6.71
CA ILE A 114 -1.41 3.16 -5.29
C ILE A 114 -2.52 2.14 -5.07
N GLU A 115 -3.53 2.13 -5.94
CA GLU A 115 -4.66 1.21 -5.89
C GLU A 115 -4.19 -0.23 -6.07
N ARG A 116 -3.30 -0.50 -7.04
CA ARG A 116 -2.68 -1.83 -7.20
C ARG A 116 -1.86 -2.25 -5.99
N ILE A 117 -1.12 -1.32 -5.39
CA ILE A 117 -0.34 -1.58 -4.17
C ILE A 117 -1.26 -1.93 -3.00
N LEU A 118 -2.29 -1.12 -2.76
CA LEU A 118 -3.25 -1.31 -1.67
C LEU A 118 -4.06 -2.59 -1.84
N PHE A 119 -4.47 -2.91 -3.07
CA PHE A 119 -5.14 -4.16 -3.39
C PHE A 119 -4.26 -5.37 -3.05
N THR A 120 -3.00 -5.36 -3.52
CA THR A 120 -2.05 -6.43 -3.21
C THR A 120 -1.78 -6.51 -1.70
N LEU A 121 -1.64 -5.37 -1.04
CA LEU A 121 -1.39 -5.28 0.39
C LEU A 121 -2.53 -5.88 1.22
N ARG A 122 -3.79 -5.56 0.87
CA ARG A 122 -4.96 -6.12 1.55
C ARG A 122 -4.92 -7.64 1.55
N PHE A 123 -4.66 -8.25 0.40
CA PHE A 123 -4.54 -9.71 0.29
C PHE A 123 -3.45 -10.26 1.21
N LYS A 124 -2.27 -9.64 1.19
CA LYS A 124 -1.13 -10.10 2.00
C LYS A 124 -1.38 -9.92 3.51
N ILE A 125 -2.10 -8.89 3.92
CA ILE A 125 -2.55 -8.71 5.30
C ILE A 125 -3.54 -9.82 5.68
N ASP A 126 -4.57 -10.05 4.86
CA ASP A 126 -5.59 -11.08 5.10
C ASP A 126 -4.93 -12.47 5.22
N SER A 127 -3.97 -12.79 4.35
CA SER A 127 -3.20 -14.05 4.41
C SER A 127 -2.25 -14.16 5.61
N TYR A 128 -1.79 -13.03 6.16
CA TYR A 128 -0.88 -13.02 7.31
C TYR A 128 -1.60 -13.21 8.64
N ILE A 129 -2.88 -12.81 8.72
CA ILE A 129 -3.69 -12.86 9.95
C ILE A 129 -4.37 -14.23 10.14
N GLN A 130 -4.52 -15.00 9.06
CA GLN A 130 -5.02 -16.38 9.11
C GLN A 130 -4.02 -17.33 9.77
#